data_AF-A0A2T6E3I4-F1
#
_entry.id   AF-A0A2T6E3I4-F1
#
_cell.length_a   1.000
_cell.length_b   1.000
_cell.length_c   1.000
_cell.angle_alpha   90.00
_cell.angle_beta   90.00
_cell.angle_gamma   90.00
#
_symmetry.space_group_name_H-M   'P 1'
#
loop_
_entity.id
_entity.type
_entity.pdbx_description
1 polymer ?
#
loop_
_entity_poly.entity_id
_entity_poly.type
_entity_poly.pdbx_seq_one_letter_code
_entity_poly.pdbx_strand_id
1 'polypeptide(L)'
;MYKQLGWLLMLVVVTSQAAAKDDYLWGSYGGHQGYFDAPYFGIGFMANSWGAELGVVGHSEYRGDIIYEPPATSQNTLIESDIQTGWPFYISVLKGYAPNDRIAIYASLGVLVWNNCDVVESNASHKRYCSGQTADAELIPGAGVLYNFGSLTAGFGYQHGIGPLLSIGTDL
;
A
#
# COMPACT_ATOMS: atom_id res chain seq x y z
N MET A 1 9.33 17.98 -3.92
CA MET A 1 10.64 17.49 -4.40
C MET A 1 11.68 17.28 -3.30
N TYR A 2 12.09 18.28 -2.50
CA TYR A 2 13.16 18.10 -1.49
C TYR A 2 12.86 17.03 -0.41
N LYS A 3 11.59 16.86 -0.02
CA LYS A 3 11.18 15.80 0.93
C LYS A 3 11.36 14.38 0.36
N GLN A 4 11.17 14.18 -0.95
CA GLN A 4 11.29 12.86 -1.61
C GLN A 4 12.76 12.43 -1.75
N LEU A 5 13.67 13.39 -1.93
CA LEU A 5 15.12 13.14 -1.96
C LEU A 5 15.67 12.65 -0.60
N GLY A 6 15.09 13.12 0.51
CA GLY A 6 15.48 12.68 1.86
C GLY A 6 15.19 11.20 2.12
N TRP A 7 14.04 10.70 1.65
CA TRP A 7 13.66 9.28 1.77
C TRP A 7 14.58 8.37 0.96
N LEU A 8 14.98 8.83 -0.24
CA LEU A 8 15.89 8.10 -1.11
C LEU A 8 17.30 8.00 -0.51
N LEU A 9 17.75 9.02 0.21
CA LEU A 9 19.04 9.03 0.91
C LEU A 9 19.04 8.13 2.17
N MET A 10 17.93 8.01 2.90
CA MET A 10 17.86 7.08 4.05
C MET A 10 18.04 5.61 3.63
N LEU A 11 17.53 5.22 2.45
CA LEU A 11 17.72 3.87 1.89
C LEU A 11 19.20 3.52 1.62
N VAL A 12 20.03 4.54 1.34
CA VAL A 12 21.45 4.34 0.99
C VAL A 12 22.34 4.23 2.22
N VAL A 13 21.93 4.73 3.39
CA VAL A 13 22.79 4.77 4.59
C VAL A 13 22.73 3.46 5.41
N VAL A 14 21.74 2.59 5.17
CA VAL A 14 21.70 1.25 5.78
C VAL A 14 22.47 0.25 4.90
N THR A 15 23.74 0.52 4.65
CA THR A 15 24.64 -0.38 3.94
C THR A 15 25.85 -0.69 4.80
N SER A 16 25.82 -1.81 5.52
CA SER A 16 27.00 -2.60 5.90
C SER A 16 26.57 -3.89 6.61
N GLN A 17 26.65 -5.01 5.88
CA GLN A 17 26.68 -6.40 6.35
C GLN A 17 25.36 -7.00 6.86
N ALA A 18 24.74 -7.85 6.04
CA ALA A 18 23.86 -8.92 6.50
C ALA A 18 24.74 -10.10 6.91
N ALA A 19 24.58 -10.62 8.12
CA ALA A 19 25.41 -11.69 8.69
C ALA A 19 24.64 -13.01 8.93
N ALA A 20 23.32 -13.02 8.72
CA ALA A 20 22.43 -14.14 9.03
C ALA A 20 21.65 -14.64 7.79
N LYS A 21 21.00 -15.80 7.92
CA LYS A 21 20.11 -16.36 6.89
C LYS A 21 18.82 -15.54 6.88
N ASP A 22 18.61 -14.76 5.82
CA ASP A 22 17.66 -13.65 5.82
C ASP A 22 16.56 -13.77 4.74
N ASP A 23 16.10 -15.00 4.51
CA ASP A 23 15.06 -15.30 3.54
C ASP A 23 13.71 -15.40 4.27
N TYR A 24 12.84 -14.41 4.04
CA TYR A 24 11.53 -14.31 4.68
C TYR A 24 10.43 -14.20 3.63
N LEU A 25 9.29 -14.85 3.88
CA LEU A 25 8.05 -14.68 3.13
C LEU A 25 6.92 -14.42 4.12
N TRP A 26 6.17 -13.34 3.96
CA TRP A 26 5.08 -12.96 4.85
C TRP A 26 3.87 -12.40 4.11
N GLY A 27 2.70 -12.55 4.72
CA GLY A 27 1.51 -11.75 4.42
C GLY A 27 1.41 -10.61 5.42
N SER A 28 1.03 -9.42 4.95
CA SER A 28 0.78 -8.22 5.75
C SER A 28 -0.71 -7.87 5.72
N TYR A 29 -1.27 -7.48 6.87
CA TYR A 29 -2.64 -7.00 7.00
C TYR A 29 -2.69 -5.78 7.92
N GLY A 30 -3.52 -4.78 7.57
CA GLY A 30 -3.75 -3.65 8.46
C GLY A 30 -4.28 -2.43 7.72
N GLY A 31 -3.75 -1.26 8.05
CA GLY A 31 -3.93 -0.07 7.24
C GLY A 31 -5.31 0.60 7.25
N HIS A 32 -6.02 0.58 8.39
CA HIS A 32 -7.28 1.34 8.57
C HIS A 32 -7.08 2.85 8.76
N GLN A 33 -5.94 3.42 8.35
CA GLN A 33 -5.61 4.83 8.63
C GLN A 33 -4.83 5.45 7.48
N GLY A 34 -5.44 6.41 6.79
CA GLY A 34 -4.77 7.16 5.72
C GLY A 34 -5.73 7.67 4.66
N TYR A 35 -5.35 7.54 3.40
CA TYR A 35 -6.15 7.96 2.24
C TYR A 35 -7.38 7.08 1.98
N PHE A 36 -7.40 5.88 2.56
CA PHE A 36 -8.42 4.86 2.32
C PHE A 36 -8.96 4.32 3.65
N ASP A 37 -10.28 4.30 3.82
CA ASP A 37 -10.96 3.70 4.98
C ASP A 37 -11.11 2.17 4.79
N ALA A 38 -10.01 1.48 4.45
CA ALA A 38 -10.07 0.09 4.01
C ALA A 38 -8.87 -0.76 4.44
N PRO A 39 -9.03 -2.07 4.66
CA PRO A 39 -7.92 -2.94 5.01
C PRO A 39 -6.91 -3.10 3.88
N TYR A 40 -5.63 -2.91 4.16
CA TYR A 40 -4.54 -3.34 3.30
C TYR A 40 -4.23 -4.83 3.45
N PHE A 41 -3.96 -5.48 2.32
CA PHE A 41 -3.42 -6.85 2.24
C PHE A 41 -2.17 -6.85 1.36
N GLY A 42 -1.06 -7.34 1.89
CA GLY A 42 0.21 -7.43 1.18
C GLY A 42 0.83 -8.81 1.27
N ILE A 43 1.68 -9.14 0.30
CA ILE A 43 2.60 -10.28 0.33
C ILE A 43 3.99 -9.73 0.09
N GLY A 44 4.86 -9.95 1.07
CA GLY A 44 6.24 -9.50 1.05
C GLY A 44 7.20 -10.68 1.07
N PHE A 45 8.30 -10.53 0.35
CA PHE A 45 9.44 -11.42 0.47
C PHE A 45 10.70 -10.59 0.66
N MET A 46 11.68 -11.17 1.35
CA MET A 46 13.02 -10.64 1.48
C MET A 46 14.00 -11.79 1.30
N ALA A 47 15.06 -11.56 0.56
CA ALA A 47 16.17 -12.49 0.42
C ALA A 47 17.48 -11.75 0.65
N ASN A 48 18.31 -12.30 1.54
CA ASN A 48 19.53 -11.66 2.07
C ASN A 48 19.27 -10.27 2.70
N SER A 49 19.19 -9.22 1.88
CA SER A 49 18.99 -7.84 2.38
C SER A 49 18.10 -7.02 1.47
N TRP A 50 17.47 -7.64 0.48
CA TRP A 50 16.61 -6.98 -0.48
C TRP A 50 15.31 -7.76 -0.60
N GLY A 51 14.21 -7.04 -0.79
CA GLY A 51 12.90 -7.65 -0.90
C GLY A 51 11.96 -6.84 -1.77
N ALA A 52 10.78 -7.41 -2.01
CA ALA A 52 9.65 -6.68 -2.56
C ALA A 52 8.38 -7.02 -1.79
N GLU A 53 7.47 -6.05 -1.67
CA GLU A 53 6.12 -6.28 -1.16
C GLU A 53 5.14 -5.77 -2.18
N LEU A 54 4.17 -6.62 -2.51
CA LEU A 54 3.04 -6.31 -3.36
C LEU A 54 1.79 -6.32 -2.49
N GLY A 55 0.95 -5.31 -2.62
CA GLY A 55 -0.27 -5.25 -1.85
C GLY A 55 -1.40 -4.54 -2.54
N VAL A 56 -2.57 -4.74 -1.98
CA VAL A 56 -3.82 -4.11 -2.39
C VAL A 56 -4.46 -3.50 -1.17
N VAL A 57 -4.87 -2.25 -1.29
CA VAL A 57 -5.76 -1.64 -0.29
C VAL A 57 -7.18 -2.06 -0.62
N GLY A 58 -7.92 -2.41 0.41
CA GLY A 58 -9.33 -2.75 0.31
C GLY A 58 -10.15 -1.56 -0.20
N HIS A 59 -11.43 -1.81 -0.39
CA HIS A 59 -12.37 -0.83 -0.91
C HIS A 59 -12.40 0.48 -0.13
N SER A 60 -12.04 1.59 -0.77
CA SER A 60 -12.33 2.92 -0.25
C SER A 60 -13.61 3.45 -0.90
N GLU A 61 -14.55 3.86 -0.06
CA GLU A 61 -15.69 4.66 -0.49
C GLU A 61 -15.18 6.02 -1.00
N TYR A 62 -15.76 6.51 -2.09
CA TYR A 62 -15.45 7.86 -2.58
C TYR A 62 -15.93 8.89 -1.57
N ARG A 63 -15.01 9.74 -1.09
CA ARG A 63 -15.36 11.01 -0.45
C ARG A 63 -15.33 12.10 -1.50
N GLY A 64 -16.51 12.56 -1.91
CA GLY A 64 -16.67 13.70 -2.79
C GLY A 64 -18.01 14.39 -2.53
N ASP A 65 -18.05 15.70 -2.77
CA ASP A 65 -19.31 16.45 -2.79
C ASP A 65 -20.16 15.95 -3.96
N ILE A 66 -21.43 15.62 -3.70
CA ILE A 66 -22.35 15.18 -4.77
C ILE A 66 -22.66 16.37 -5.66
N ILE A 67 -22.13 16.37 -6.88
CA ILE A 67 -22.44 17.37 -7.90
C ILE A 67 -23.61 16.85 -8.74
N TYR A 68 -24.69 17.64 -8.78
CA TYR A 68 -25.90 17.31 -9.54
C TYR A 68 -25.79 17.76 -10.99
N GLU A 69 -25.76 16.82 -11.94
CA GLU A 69 -25.60 17.11 -13.37
C GLU A 69 -26.83 16.69 -14.21
N PRO A 70 -27.03 17.31 -15.40
CA PRO A 70 -27.93 16.81 -16.44
C PRO A 70 -27.52 15.38 -16.88
N PRO A 71 -28.37 14.64 -17.63
CA PRO A 71 -28.17 13.20 -17.86
C PRO A 71 -26.79 12.87 -18.44
N ALA A 72 -26.22 11.75 -17.98
CA ALA A 72 -24.84 11.34 -18.20
C ALA A 72 -24.39 11.49 -19.67
N THR A 73 -23.29 12.19 -19.86
CA THR A 73 -22.60 12.28 -21.16
C THR A 73 -21.86 10.97 -21.45
N SER A 74 -21.44 10.74 -22.70
CA SER A 74 -20.73 9.51 -23.10
C SER A 74 -19.35 9.31 -22.46
N GLN A 75 -18.90 10.25 -21.62
CA GLN A 75 -17.63 10.19 -20.89
C GLN A 75 -17.81 9.70 -19.44
N ASN A 76 -19.05 9.54 -18.97
CA ASN A 76 -19.36 9.15 -17.60
C ASN A 76 -19.59 7.64 -17.51
N THR A 77 -18.93 6.97 -16.56
CA THR A 77 -19.11 5.53 -16.30
C THR A 77 -20.14 5.34 -15.19
N LEU A 78 -21.14 4.49 -15.41
CA LEU A 78 -22.18 4.21 -14.42
C LEU A 78 -21.56 3.50 -13.20
N ILE A 79 -21.87 4.00 -12.01
CA ILE A 79 -21.53 3.36 -10.74
C ILE A 79 -22.68 2.37 -10.43
N GLU A 80 -22.53 1.10 -10.83
CA GLU A 80 -23.59 0.07 -10.75
C GLU A 80 -23.89 -0.41 -9.31
N SER A 81 -23.00 -0.10 -8.38
CA SER A 81 -23.15 -0.17 -6.93
C SER A 81 -22.28 0.94 -6.35
N ASP A 82 -22.42 1.38 -5.09
CA ASP A 82 -21.51 2.35 -4.42
C ASP A 82 -20.02 1.90 -4.37
N ILE A 83 -19.67 0.90 -5.17
CA ILE A 83 -18.49 0.07 -5.19
C ILE A 83 -17.96 0.07 -6.63
N GLN A 84 -16.98 0.93 -6.90
CA GLN A 84 -15.83 0.76 -7.82
C GLN A 84 -15.41 2.11 -8.41
N THR A 85 -14.12 2.47 -8.35
CA THR A 85 -13.14 2.02 -9.36
C THR A 85 -11.72 1.92 -8.79
N GLY A 86 -11.08 0.77 -8.99
CA GLY A 86 -9.68 0.49 -8.65
C GLY A 86 -9.47 -0.14 -7.27
N TRP A 87 -8.66 -1.19 -7.22
CA TRP A 87 -8.04 -1.65 -5.97
C TRP A 87 -6.72 -0.89 -5.87
N PRO A 88 -6.55 0.06 -4.94
CA PRO A 88 -5.28 0.77 -4.81
C PRO A 88 -4.17 -0.26 -4.70
N PHE A 89 -3.23 -0.21 -5.64
CA PHE A 89 -2.19 -1.20 -5.79
C PHE A 89 -0.88 -0.63 -5.27
N TYR A 90 -0.24 -1.38 -4.40
CA TYR A 90 1.02 -1.02 -3.78
C TYR A 90 2.11 -1.97 -4.27
N ILE A 91 3.23 -1.41 -4.71
CA ILE A 91 4.45 -2.15 -4.99
C ILE A 91 5.61 -1.45 -4.30
N SER A 92 6.43 -2.20 -3.58
CA SER A 92 7.60 -1.64 -2.89
C SER A 92 8.83 -2.49 -3.04
N VAL A 93 9.97 -1.82 -2.93
CA VAL A 93 11.28 -2.43 -2.73
C VAL A 93 11.65 -2.27 -1.26
N LEU A 94 12.21 -3.31 -0.68
CA LEU A 94 12.64 -3.35 0.71
C LEU A 94 14.15 -3.52 0.79
N LYS A 95 14.73 -2.89 1.80
CA LYS A 95 16.10 -3.12 2.25
C LYS A 95 16.07 -3.62 3.69
N GLY A 96 16.64 -4.79 3.92
CA GLY A 96 16.68 -5.46 5.21
C GLY A 96 18.05 -5.45 5.89
N TYR A 97 18.02 -5.61 7.21
CA TYR A 97 19.16 -5.89 8.06
C TYR A 97 18.73 -6.85 9.17
N ALA A 98 19.36 -8.02 9.25
CA ALA A 98 19.15 -8.97 10.34
C ALA A 98 20.37 -8.98 11.28
N PRO A 99 20.23 -8.44 12.50
CA PRO A 99 21.29 -8.53 13.50
C PRO A 99 21.54 -9.96 14.02
N ASN A 100 20.57 -10.88 13.86
CA ASN A 100 20.67 -12.29 14.27
C ASN A 100 19.57 -13.12 13.56
N ASP A 101 19.61 -14.45 13.74
CA ASP A 101 18.68 -15.41 13.11
C ASP A 101 17.20 -15.28 13.56
N ARG A 102 16.90 -14.43 14.54
CA ARG A 102 15.54 -14.24 15.06
C ARG A 102 14.90 -12.92 14.66
N ILE A 103 15.69 -11.90 14.34
CA ILE A 103 15.17 -10.55 14.15
C ILE A 103 15.67 -10.04 12.81
N ALA A 104 14.74 -9.58 11.98
CA ALA A 104 15.04 -8.82 10.79
C ALA A 104 14.33 -7.47 10.83
N ILE A 105 15.04 -6.41 10.51
CA ILE A 105 14.51 -5.05 10.41
C ILE A 105 14.54 -4.67 8.93
N TYR A 106 13.49 -4.03 8.43
CA TYR A 106 13.47 -3.56 7.05
C TYR A 106 12.99 -2.12 6.94
N ALA A 107 13.47 -1.43 5.92
CA ALA A 107 12.91 -0.20 5.39
C ALA A 107 12.37 -0.48 3.98
N SER A 108 11.24 0.13 3.64
CA SER A 108 10.61 0.01 2.32
C SER A 108 10.38 1.38 1.69
N LEU A 109 10.42 1.41 0.37
CA LEU A 109 9.88 2.52 -0.40
C LEU A 109 9.05 1.93 -1.54
N GLY A 110 7.77 2.25 -1.51
CA GLY A 110 6.81 1.81 -2.51
C GLY A 110 6.13 2.94 -3.25
N VAL A 111 5.40 2.53 -4.28
CA VAL A 111 4.46 3.37 -5.02
C VAL A 111 3.08 2.79 -4.77
N LEU A 112 2.18 3.63 -4.27
CA LEU A 112 0.75 3.33 -4.21
C LEU A 112 0.08 4.01 -5.39
N VAL A 113 -0.64 3.24 -6.19
CA VAL A 113 -1.35 3.71 -7.40
C VAL A 113 -2.83 3.47 -7.21
N TRP A 114 -3.65 4.47 -7.48
CA TRP A 114 -5.11 4.35 -7.39
C TRP A 114 -5.78 5.17 -8.48
N ASN A 115 -7.06 4.86 -8.73
CA ASN A 115 -7.88 5.67 -9.61
C ASN A 115 -8.71 6.64 -8.76
N ASN A 116 -8.79 7.87 -9.22
CA ASN A 116 -9.60 8.91 -8.62
C ASN A 116 -10.63 9.40 -9.65
N CYS A 117 -11.82 9.77 -9.19
CA CYS A 117 -12.83 10.39 -10.04
C CYS A 117 -13.82 11.21 -9.24
N ASP A 118 -14.46 12.14 -9.94
CA ASP A 118 -15.53 12.96 -9.39
C ASP A 118 -16.84 12.17 -9.42
N VAL A 119 -17.52 12.08 -8.28
CA VAL A 119 -18.82 11.42 -8.16
C VAL A 119 -19.91 12.43 -8.48
N VAL A 120 -20.60 12.22 -9.60
CA VAL A 120 -21.72 13.06 -10.04
C VAL A 120 -23.03 12.28 -9.96
N GLU A 121 -24.12 12.92 -9.55
CA GLU A 121 -25.45 12.32 -9.52
C GLU A 121 -26.34 12.94 -10.61
N SER A 122 -26.99 12.08 -11.40
CA SER A 122 -27.93 12.52 -12.44
C SER A 122 -29.26 12.95 -11.83
N ASN A 123 -29.69 14.18 -12.11
CA ASN A 123 -30.98 14.71 -11.67
C ASN A 123 -32.20 13.95 -12.24
N ALA A 124 -32.04 13.26 -13.38
CA ALA A 124 -33.15 12.59 -14.06
C ALA A 124 -33.34 11.13 -13.62
N SER A 125 -32.26 10.45 -13.25
CA SER A 125 -32.24 9.02 -12.94
C SER A 125 -31.84 8.70 -11.50
N HIS A 126 -31.38 9.69 -10.74
CA HIS A 126 -30.78 9.54 -9.40
C HIS A 126 -29.65 8.50 -9.35
N LYS A 127 -29.02 8.24 -10.51
CA LYS A 127 -27.88 7.34 -10.62
C LYS A 127 -26.60 8.12 -10.46
N ARG A 128 -25.62 7.49 -9.80
CA ARG A 128 -24.27 8.03 -9.63
C ARG A 128 -23.38 7.62 -10.79
N TYR A 129 -22.50 8.51 -11.19
CA TYR A 129 -21.52 8.29 -12.23
C TYR A 129 -20.16 8.79 -11.79
N CYS A 130 -19.13 8.12 -12.29
CA CYS A 130 -17.74 8.50 -12.11
C CYS A 130 -17.33 9.31 -13.35
N SER A 131 -17.01 10.59 -13.15
CA SER A 131 -16.55 11.52 -14.19
C SER A 131 -15.10 11.94 -13.93
N GLY A 132 -14.37 12.33 -14.98
CA GLY A 132 -13.01 12.82 -14.82
C GLY A 132 -12.02 11.79 -14.24
N GLN A 133 -12.13 10.52 -14.65
CA GLN A 133 -11.22 9.46 -14.17
C GLN A 133 -9.75 9.81 -14.42
N THR A 134 -8.98 9.86 -13.35
CA THR A 134 -7.53 10.10 -13.37
C THR A 134 -6.83 9.01 -12.56
N ALA A 135 -5.61 8.67 -12.96
CA ALA A 135 -4.76 7.77 -12.20
C ALA A 135 -3.81 8.61 -11.35
N ASP A 136 -3.81 8.35 -10.04
CA ASP A 136 -2.95 9.00 -9.06
C ASP A 136 -1.90 8.01 -8.55
N ALA A 137 -0.75 8.54 -8.15
CA ALA A 137 0.33 7.74 -7.58
C ALA A 137 1.09 8.52 -6.49
N GLU A 138 1.46 7.83 -5.42
CA GLU A 138 2.22 8.40 -4.31
C GLU A 138 3.34 7.48 -3.85
N LEU A 139 4.45 8.10 -3.42
CA LEU A 139 5.57 7.39 -2.80
C LEU A 139 5.26 7.14 -1.33
N ILE A 140 5.28 5.86 -0.96
CA ILE A 140 4.95 5.37 0.38
C ILE A 140 6.23 4.81 1.02
N PRO A 141 6.94 5.59 1.85
CA PRO A 141 8.00 5.04 2.69
C PRO A 141 7.40 4.20 3.82
N GLY A 142 8.10 3.15 4.20
CA GLY A 142 7.71 2.28 5.32
C GLY A 142 8.90 1.67 6.03
N ALA A 143 8.63 1.07 7.17
CA ALA A 143 9.60 0.29 7.93
C ALA A 143 8.89 -0.76 8.78
N GLY A 144 9.59 -1.83 9.13
CA GLY A 144 9.04 -2.87 9.98
C GLY A 144 10.11 -3.77 10.58
N VAL A 145 9.65 -4.65 11.45
CA VAL A 145 10.44 -5.67 12.15
C VAL A 145 9.73 -7.00 12.01
N LEU A 146 10.50 -8.03 11.67
CA LEU A 146 10.11 -9.44 11.63
C LEU A 146 10.81 -10.17 12.77
N TYR A 147 10.09 -11.06 13.45
CA TYR A 147 10.60 -11.93 14.50
C TYR A 147 10.31 -13.39 14.15
N ASN A 148 11.35 -14.21 14.08
CA ASN A 148 11.28 -15.63 13.79
C ASN A 148 11.20 -16.47 15.08
N PHE A 149 10.17 -17.31 15.17
CA PHE A 149 9.93 -18.29 16.24
C PHE A 149 10.36 -19.71 15.86
N GLY A 150 11.17 -19.88 14.82
CA GLY A 150 11.58 -21.16 14.26
C GLY A 150 10.98 -21.34 12.87
N SER A 151 9.76 -21.88 12.78
CA SER A 151 9.04 -22.07 11.50
C SER A 151 7.93 -21.04 11.25
N LEU A 152 7.78 -20.08 12.16
CA LEU A 152 6.75 -19.05 12.10
C LEU A 152 7.43 -17.70 12.29
N THR A 153 7.19 -16.79 11.37
CA THR A 153 7.59 -15.39 11.50
C THR A 153 6.37 -14.54 11.80
N ALA A 154 6.48 -13.65 12.78
CA ALA A 154 5.50 -12.58 13.00
C ALA A 154 6.18 -11.24 12.79
N GLY A 155 5.43 -10.23 12.35
CA GLY A 155 5.98 -8.92 12.06
C GLY A 155 5.05 -7.79 12.45
N PHE A 156 5.66 -6.63 12.68
CA PHE A 156 4.98 -5.37 12.84
C PHE A 156 5.67 -4.32 11.98
N GLY A 157 4.89 -3.54 11.25
CA GLY A 157 5.40 -2.50 10.37
C GLY A 157 4.49 -1.28 10.33
N TYR A 158 4.99 -0.24 9.68
CA TYR A 158 4.25 0.97 9.38
C TYR A 158 4.62 1.44 7.98
N GLN A 159 3.61 1.76 7.18
CA GLN A 159 3.75 2.37 5.86
C GLN A 159 3.01 3.71 5.88
N HIS A 160 3.67 4.80 5.46
CA HIS A 160 3.01 6.11 5.40
C HIS A 160 1.80 6.06 4.45
N GLY A 161 0.68 6.71 4.80
CA GLY A 161 -0.53 6.70 3.96
C GLY A 161 -1.34 5.40 3.95
N ILE A 162 -0.76 4.27 4.36
CA ILE A 162 -1.46 2.99 4.57
C ILE A 162 -1.73 2.77 6.06
N GLY A 163 -0.71 2.90 6.92
CA GLY A 163 -0.83 2.79 8.38
C GLY A 163 -0.03 1.61 8.97
N PRO A 164 -0.36 1.20 10.22
CA PRO A 164 0.30 0.07 10.87
C PRO A 164 -0.11 -1.26 10.23
N LEU A 165 0.84 -2.18 10.17
CA LEU A 165 0.73 -3.49 9.54
C LEU A 165 1.12 -4.59 10.53
N LEU A 166 0.34 -5.66 10.55
CA LEU A 166 0.69 -6.91 11.19
C LEU A 166 1.04 -7.92 10.11
N SER A 167 2.16 -8.62 10.29
CA SER A 167 2.64 -9.59 9.32
C SER A 167 2.75 -10.98 9.94
N ILE A 168 2.42 -12.01 9.16
CA ILE A 168 2.62 -13.41 9.52
C ILE A 168 3.24 -14.12 8.32
N GLY A 169 4.25 -14.95 8.58
CA GLY A 169 5.04 -15.57 7.53
C GLY A 169 5.85 -16.75 8.00
N THR A 170 6.83 -17.12 7.17
CA THR A 170 7.80 -18.18 7.41
C THR A 170 9.18 -17.68 6.99
N ASP A 171 10.21 -18.28 7.58
CA ASP A 171 11.54 -18.28 6.97
C ASP A 171 11.57 -19.32 5.84
N LEU A 172 12.35 -19.05 4.78
CA LEU A 172 12.58 -19.96 3.66
C LEU A 172 13.99 -20.55 3.73
#